data_AF-A0A485LIF3-F1
#
_entry.id   AF-A0A485LIF3-F1
#
_cell.length_a   1.000
_cell.length_b   1.000
_cell.length_c   1.000
_cell.angle_alpha   90.00
_cell.angle_beta   90.00
_cell.angle_gamma   90.00
#
_symmetry.space_group_name_H-M   'P 1'
#
loop_
_entity.id
_entity.type
_entity.pdbx_description
1 polymer ?
#
loop_
_entity_poly.entity_id
_entity_poly.type
_entity_poly.pdbx_seq_one_letter_code
_entity_poly.pdbx_strand_id
1 'polypeptide(L)'
;MASSDEQEEKTHEVHNMSAAEKKLFEIRMKMNAGRKKNKELVEEEHMKASLPPGKAKKWTADDSTGPKREAPALPKEKAYLNDSVVDAEAKFKKVQKKEKQKAAFGWEVFNQDSLYNAYKKRLHTLPTEKAATGGATSDKPYDEMEYGKNDAASEEGMDRMVAELENRADARKKFSRRRQHYDGEDVDYINSRNRVFNKKISRAFDKYTVEIRQNLERGTAL
;
A
#
# COMPACT_ATOMS: atom_id res chain seq x y z
N MET A 1 36.62 -14.60 -8.47
CA MET A 1 37.90 -14.03 -8.00
C MET A 1 38.97 -14.64 -8.89
N ALA A 2 39.50 -13.89 -9.84
CA ALA A 2 40.68 -14.33 -10.59
C ALA A 2 41.89 -14.11 -9.69
N SER A 3 42.73 -15.14 -9.56
CA SER A 3 43.93 -15.16 -8.72
C SER A 3 44.89 -14.03 -9.14
N SER A 4 45.58 -13.42 -8.18
CA SER A 4 46.55 -12.34 -8.39
C SER A 4 47.64 -12.72 -9.42
N ASP A 5 48.01 -14.00 -9.47
CA ASP A 5 48.98 -14.57 -10.42
C ASP A 5 48.51 -14.48 -11.89
N GLU A 6 47.19 -14.55 -12.13
CA GLU A 6 46.59 -14.51 -13.47
C GLU A 6 46.53 -13.09 -14.06
N GLN A 7 46.68 -12.07 -13.21
CA GLN A 7 46.78 -10.67 -13.62
C GLN A 7 48.22 -10.29 -13.93
N GLU A 8 49.21 -10.84 -13.20
CA GLU A 8 50.63 -10.58 -13.43
C GLU A 8 51.13 -11.17 -14.76
N GLU A 9 50.73 -12.40 -15.13
CA GLU A 9 51.11 -13.00 -16.44
C GLU A 9 50.57 -12.19 -17.64
N LYS A 10 49.33 -11.70 -17.56
CA LYS A 10 48.73 -10.87 -18.64
C LYS A 10 49.42 -9.53 -18.82
N THR A 11 50.00 -8.97 -17.76
CA THR A 11 50.76 -7.72 -17.86
C THR A 11 52.12 -7.90 -18.52
N HIS A 12 52.76 -9.06 -18.32
CA HIS A 12 54.03 -9.42 -18.94
C HIS A 12 53.90 -9.67 -20.46
N GLU A 13 52.80 -10.30 -20.91
CA GLU A 13 52.53 -10.52 -22.34
C GLU A 13 52.29 -9.21 -23.11
N VAL A 14 51.61 -8.24 -22.48
CA VAL A 14 51.33 -6.94 -23.09
C VAL A 14 52.62 -6.13 -23.29
N HIS A 15 53.63 -6.29 -22.42
CA HIS A 15 54.89 -5.55 -22.52
C HIS A 15 55.73 -5.90 -23.76
N ASN A 16 55.65 -7.14 -24.25
CA ASN A 16 56.40 -7.66 -25.40
C ASN A 16 55.72 -7.44 -26.77
N MET A 17 54.53 -6.84 -26.81
CA MET A 17 53.78 -6.62 -28.05
C MET A 17 54.09 -5.27 -28.73
N SER A 18 53.96 -5.26 -30.06
CA SER A 18 54.04 -4.03 -30.88
C SER A 18 52.96 -3.00 -30.45
N ALA A 19 53.20 -1.71 -30.69
CA ALA A 19 52.26 -0.64 -30.36
C ALA A 19 50.86 -0.84 -30.99
N ALA A 20 50.81 -1.43 -32.20
CA ALA A 20 49.56 -1.77 -32.88
C ALA A 20 48.81 -2.94 -32.18
N GLU A 21 49.55 -3.93 -31.70
CA GLU A 21 49.02 -5.11 -31.01
C GLU A 21 48.50 -4.75 -29.61
N LYS A 22 49.19 -3.86 -28.89
CA LYS A 22 48.73 -3.29 -27.62
C LYS A 22 47.37 -2.60 -27.77
N LYS A 23 47.21 -1.78 -28.82
CA LYS A 23 45.95 -1.08 -29.11
C LYS A 23 44.84 -2.06 -29.51
N LEU A 24 45.15 -3.11 -30.27
CA LEU A 24 44.18 -4.15 -30.63
C LEU A 24 43.71 -4.95 -29.41
N PHE A 25 44.61 -5.27 -28.49
CA PHE A 25 44.30 -5.94 -27.23
C PHE A 25 43.38 -5.08 -26.36
N GLU A 26 43.67 -3.79 -26.23
CA GLU A 26 42.81 -2.84 -25.51
C GLU A 26 41.41 -2.77 -26.11
N ILE A 27 41.30 -2.71 -27.44
CA ILE A 27 40.00 -2.72 -28.15
C ILE A 27 39.24 -4.02 -27.88
N ARG A 28 39.91 -5.18 -27.92
CA ARG A 28 39.29 -6.48 -27.61
C ARG A 28 38.82 -6.55 -26.16
N MET A 29 39.61 -6.04 -25.21
CA MET A 29 39.24 -5.97 -23.80
C MET A 29 38.03 -5.05 -23.58
N LYS A 30 38.00 -3.89 -24.22
CA LYS A 30 36.86 -2.97 -24.18
C LYS A 30 35.60 -3.57 -24.79
N MET A 31 35.73 -4.31 -25.90
CA MET A 31 34.63 -5.01 -26.55
C MET A 31 34.09 -6.14 -25.67
N ASN A 32 34.98 -6.92 -25.03
CA ASN A 32 34.59 -7.97 -24.09
C ASN A 32 33.91 -7.40 -22.84
N ALA A 33 34.40 -6.28 -22.30
CA ALA A 33 33.75 -5.58 -21.21
C ALA A 33 32.35 -5.08 -21.60
N GLY A 34 32.18 -4.53 -22.82
CA GLY A 34 30.89 -4.15 -23.35
C GLY A 34 29.91 -5.33 -23.49
N ARG A 35 30.38 -6.46 -24.04
CA ARG A 35 29.58 -7.70 -24.14
C ARG A 35 29.13 -8.21 -22.77
N LYS A 36 30.02 -8.18 -21.77
CA LYS A 36 29.70 -8.60 -20.39
C LYS A 36 28.64 -7.70 -19.75
N LYS A 37 28.78 -6.38 -19.87
CA LYS A 37 27.79 -5.42 -19.36
C LYS A 37 26.43 -5.57 -20.04
N ASN A 38 26.40 -5.77 -21.35
CA ASN A 38 25.14 -5.98 -22.07
C ASN A 38 24.46 -7.29 -21.62
N LYS A 39 25.23 -8.36 -21.42
CA LYS A 39 24.71 -9.63 -20.89
C LYS A 39 24.12 -9.46 -19.48
N GLU A 40 24.81 -8.75 -18.61
CA GLU A 40 24.36 -8.44 -17.25
C GLU A 40 23.05 -7.65 -17.25
N LEU A 41 22.92 -6.61 -18.08
CA LEU A 41 21.67 -5.84 -18.21
C LEU A 41 20.50 -6.69 -18.71
N VAL A 42 20.74 -7.58 -19.68
CA VAL A 42 19.71 -8.50 -20.20
C VAL A 42 19.28 -9.51 -19.13
N GLU A 43 20.23 -10.03 -18.34
CA GLU A 43 19.94 -10.92 -17.21
C GLU A 43 19.10 -10.20 -16.14
N GLU A 44 19.43 -8.97 -15.80
CA GLU A 44 18.63 -8.15 -14.88
C GLU A 44 17.21 -7.91 -15.42
N GLU A 45 17.04 -7.56 -16.69
CA GLU A 45 15.72 -7.38 -17.30
C GLU A 45 14.89 -8.68 -17.31
N HIS A 46 15.53 -9.82 -17.57
CA HIS A 46 14.87 -11.12 -17.49
C HIS A 46 14.44 -11.45 -16.05
N MET A 47 15.29 -11.17 -15.06
CA MET A 47 14.95 -11.32 -13.64
C MET A 47 13.78 -10.41 -13.25
N LYS A 48 13.74 -9.17 -13.75
CA LYS A 48 12.60 -8.24 -13.59
C LYS A 48 11.31 -8.81 -14.16
N ALA A 49 11.35 -9.34 -15.38
CA ALA A 49 10.17 -9.89 -16.07
C ALA A 49 9.62 -11.16 -15.40
N SER A 50 10.49 -11.96 -14.76
CA SER A 50 10.08 -13.18 -14.06
C SER A 50 9.42 -12.93 -12.69
N LEU A 51 9.52 -11.72 -12.14
CA LEU A 51 9.01 -11.41 -10.80
C LEU A 51 7.48 -11.17 -10.80
N PRO A 52 6.77 -11.62 -9.74
CA PRO A 52 5.33 -11.36 -9.61
C PRO A 52 5.02 -9.86 -9.47
N PRO A 53 3.83 -9.41 -9.91
CA PRO A 53 3.50 -7.99 -10.14
C PRO A 53 3.62 -7.09 -8.90
N GLY A 54 3.53 -7.66 -7.69
CA GLY A 54 3.70 -6.92 -6.44
C GLY A 54 5.16 -6.54 -6.10
N LYS A 55 6.14 -7.35 -6.52
CA LYS A 55 7.57 -7.08 -6.27
C LYS A 55 8.19 -6.19 -7.35
N ALA A 56 7.75 -6.32 -8.60
CA ALA A 56 8.17 -5.47 -9.72
C ALA A 56 7.93 -3.98 -9.44
N LYS A 57 6.78 -3.64 -8.82
CA LYS A 57 6.41 -2.26 -8.43
C LYS A 57 7.38 -1.59 -7.46
N LYS A 58 8.06 -2.37 -6.61
CA LYS A 58 9.03 -1.86 -5.62
C LYS A 58 10.34 -1.45 -6.29
N TRP A 59 10.70 -2.13 -7.38
CA TRP A 59 11.91 -1.88 -8.15
C TRP A 59 11.75 -0.67 -9.08
N THR A 60 10.59 -0.54 -9.75
CA THR A 60 10.25 0.66 -10.56
C THR A 60 10.12 1.94 -9.73
N ALA A 61 9.78 1.82 -8.44
CA ALA A 61 9.72 2.97 -7.55
C ALA A 61 11.12 3.51 -7.20
N ASP A 62 12.13 2.65 -7.17
CA ASP A 62 13.53 3.04 -6.93
C ASP A 62 14.12 3.74 -8.16
N ASP A 63 13.89 3.21 -9.37
CA ASP A 63 14.31 3.87 -10.64
C ASP A 63 13.54 5.17 -10.95
N SER A 64 12.35 5.36 -10.37
CA SER A 64 11.64 6.66 -10.46
C SER A 64 12.33 7.77 -9.64
N THR A 65 13.36 7.44 -8.87
CA THR A 65 14.33 8.39 -8.34
C THR A 65 15.47 8.66 -9.34
N GLY A 66 15.10 9.07 -10.56
CA GLY A 66 16.03 9.85 -11.38
C GLY A 66 16.59 11.03 -10.56
N PRO A 67 17.76 11.60 -10.91
CA PRO A 67 18.36 12.68 -10.15
C PRO A 67 17.28 13.71 -9.89
N LYS A 68 16.90 13.86 -8.61
CA LYS A 68 15.91 14.85 -8.21
C LYS A 68 16.47 16.14 -8.75
N ARG A 69 15.87 16.67 -9.83
CA ARG A 69 16.18 18.02 -10.27
C ARG A 69 16.01 18.83 -8.99
N GLU A 70 17.10 19.46 -8.55
CA GLU A 70 17.07 20.40 -7.45
C GLU A 70 16.25 21.59 -7.94
N ALA A 71 14.95 21.39 -8.05
CA ALA A 71 14.00 22.48 -8.18
C ALA A 71 14.31 23.36 -6.97
N PRO A 72 14.55 24.67 -7.18
CA PRO A 72 14.84 25.58 -6.09
C PRO A 72 13.77 25.35 -5.03
N ALA A 73 14.21 25.05 -3.80
CA ALA A 73 13.32 24.71 -2.70
C ALA A 73 12.46 25.92 -2.38
N LEU A 74 11.35 26.08 -3.11
CA LEU A 74 10.36 27.10 -2.85
C LEU A 74 9.86 26.87 -1.42
N PRO A 75 9.63 27.94 -0.64
CA PRO A 75 9.06 27.82 0.69
C PRO A 75 7.78 26.98 0.62
N LYS A 76 7.52 26.17 1.65
CA LYS A 76 6.39 25.21 1.68
C LYS A 76 5.05 25.83 1.27
N GLU A 77 4.87 27.11 1.56
CA GLU A 77 3.71 27.90 1.15
C GLU A 77 3.54 27.96 -0.37
N LYS A 78 4.62 28.13 -1.16
CA LYS A 78 4.59 28.26 -2.63
C LYS A 78 4.81 26.94 -3.38
N ALA A 79 4.79 25.80 -2.67
CA ALA A 79 5.03 24.50 -3.27
C ALA A 79 3.99 24.11 -4.34
N TYR A 80 2.78 24.70 -4.29
CA TYR A 80 1.72 24.52 -5.29
C TYR A 80 2.11 25.01 -6.70
N LEU A 81 3.13 25.85 -6.81
CA LEU A 81 3.56 26.44 -8.08
C LEU A 81 4.26 25.43 -9.00
N ASN A 82 4.79 24.35 -8.43
CA ASN A 82 5.48 23.30 -9.16
C ASN A 82 4.56 22.13 -9.55
N ASP A 83 3.29 22.16 -9.16
CA ASP A 83 2.33 21.09 -9.45
C ASP A 83 1.63 21.36 -10.78
N SER A 84 1.53 20.33 -11.64
CA SER A 84 0.65 20.39 -12.80
C SER A 84 -0.82 20.43 -12.34
N VAL A 85 -1.71 20.95 -13.19
CA VAL A 85 -3.16 20.99 -12.92
C VAL A 85 -3.70 19.59 -12.59
N VAL A 86 -3.23 18.57 -13.30
CA VAL A 86 -3.61 17.17 -13.08
C VAL A 86 -3.14 16.66 -11.71
N ASP A 87 -1.92 17.02 -11.31
CA ASP A 87 -1.37 16.63 -10.01
C ASP A 87 -2.08 17.33 -8.85
N ALA A 88 -2.39 18.62 -9.02
CA ALA A 88 -3.14 19.42 -8.04
C ALA A 88 -4.55 18.84 -7.81
N GLU A 89 -5.27 18.47 -8.87
CA GLU A 89 -6.58 17.81 -8.77
C GLU A 89 -6.49 16.46 -8.05
N ALA A 90 -5.48 15.66 -8.37
CA ALA A 90 -5.27 14.37 -7.72
C ALA A 90 -4.96 14.52 -6.23
N LYS A 91 -4.14 15.51 -5.86
CA LYS A 91 -3.85 15.86 -4.46
C LYS A 91 -5.11 16.34 -3.75
N PHE A 92 -5.90 17.21 -4.38
CA PHE A 92 -7.16 17.72 -3.81
C PHE A 92 -8.18 16.60 -3.57
N LYS A 93 -8.40 15.71 -4.55
CA LYS A 93 -9.26 14.51 -4.40
C LYS A 93 -8.80 13.61 -3.24
N LYS A 94 -7.48 13.46 -3.05
CA LYS A 94 -6.90 12.70 -1.91
C LYS A 94 -7.14 13.40 -0.56
N VAL A 95 -6.96 14.73 -0.50
CA VAL A 95 -7.21 15.51 0.72
C VAL A 95 -8.69 15.44 1.10
N GLN A 96 -9.59 15.70 0.15
CA GLN A 96 -11.05 15.55 0.37
C GLN A 96 -11.42 14.14 0.84
N LYS A 97 -10.83 13.09 0.26
CA LYS A 97 -11.07 11.72 0.72
C LYS A 97 -10.60 11.53 2.16
N LYS A 98 -9.42 12.06 2.54
CA LYS A 98 -8.91 11.99 3.92
C LYS A 98 -9.79 12.76 4.90
N GLU A 99 -10.28 13.94 4.53
CA GLU A 99 -11.20 14.74 5.36
C GLU A 99 -12.52 14.01 5.59
N LYS A 100 -13.11 13.42 4.55
CA LYS A 100 -14.31 12.57 4.67
C LYS A 100 -14.08 11.35 5.59
N GLN A 101 -12.87 10.78 5.57
CA GLN A 101 -12.49 9.68 6.48
C GLN A 101 -12.24 10.15 7.92
N LYS A 102 -11.76 11.38 8.13
CA LYS A 102 -11.64 11.99 9.46
C LYS A 102 -13.02 12.29 10.05
N ALA A 103 -13.99 12.72 9.24
CA ALA A 103 -15.37 12.90 9.68
C ALA A 103 -16.05 11.57 10.10
N ALA A 104 -15.63 10.44 9.49
CA ALA A 104 -16.04 9.11 9.92
C ALA A 104 -15.29 8.58 11.16
N PHE A 105 -14.30 9.32 11.68
CA PHE A 105 -13.51 8.93 12.84
C PHE A 105 -14.09 9.58 14.11
N GLY A 106 -14.98 8.86 14.77
CA GLY A 106 -15.61 9.31 16.01
C GLY A 106 -16.52 8.24 16.58
N TRP A 107 -17.02 8.48 17.79
CA TRP A 107 -17.92 7.62 18.59
C TRP A 107 -19.26 7.26 17.90
N GLU A 108 -19.42 7.65 16.63
CA GLU A 108 -20.61 7.54 15.79
C GLU A 108 -20.57 6.36 14.80
N VAL A 109 -19.89 5.27 15.17
CA VAL A 109 -19.88 4.02 14.37
C VAL A 109 -21.28 3.40 14.30
N PHE A 110 -22.15 3.72 15.27
CA PHE A 110 -23.54 3.23 15.36
C PHE A 110 -24.59 4.27 14.99
N ASN A 111 -24.19 5.36 14.35
CA ASN A 111 -25.11 6.43 13.98
C ASN A 111 -25.94 6.07 12.74
N GLN A 112 -27.07 6.77 12.58
CA GLN A 112 -27.98 6.57 11.46
C GLN A 112 -27.25 6.71 10.11
N ASP A 113 -26.31 7.65 10.01
CA ASP A 113 -25.49 7.85 8.81
C ASP A 113 -24.58 6.67 8.51
N SER A 114 -23.97 6.06 9.52
CA SER A 114 -23.14 4.85 9.37
C SER A 114 -23.98 3.67 8.88
N LEU A 115 -25.19 3.52 9.41
CA LEU A 115 -26.17 2.51 8.96
C LEU A 115 -26.64 2.76 7.52
N TYR A 116 -26.96 4.01 7.19
CA TYR A 116 -27.38 4.41 5.84
C TYR A 116 -26.27 4.19 4.81
N ASN A 117 -25.03 4.58 5.12
CA ASN A 117 -23.89 4.36 4.25
C ASN A 117 -23.59 2.86 4.06
N ALA A 118 -23.75 2.04 5.09
CA ALA A 118 -23.64 0.58 4.97
C ALA A 118 -24.75 -0.01 4.10
N TYR A 119 -25.99 0.48 4.24
CA TYR A 119 -27.11 0.11 3.36
C TYR A 119 -26.84 0.47 1.90
N LYS A 120 -26.39 1.70 1.62
CA LYS A 120 -26.04 2.15 0.27
C LYS A 120 -24.97 1.28 -0.39
N LYS A 121 -23.96 0.82 0.39
CA LYS A 121 -22.93 -0.11 -0.10
C LYS A 121 -23.52 -1.49 -0.44
N ARG A 122 -24.48 -1.98 0.35
CA ARG A 122 -25.17 -3.26 0.10
C ARG A 122 -26.03 -3.21 -1.15
N LEU A 123 -26.70 -2.09 -1.41
CA LEU A 123 -27.46 -1.93 -2.64
C LEU A 123 -26.59 -2.07 -3.89
N HIS A 124 -25.35 -1.60 -3.85
CA HIS A 124 -24.41 -1.74 -4.98
C HIS A 124 -23.95 -3.19 -5.21
N THR A 125 -23.98 -4.06 -4.18
CA THR A 125 -23.59 -5.47 -4.34
C THR A 125 -24.72 -6.34 -4.87
N LEU A 126 -25.96 -5.84 -4.86
CA LEU A 126 -27.09 -6.55 -5.42
C LEU A 126 -27.13 -6.38 -6.94
N PRO A 127 -27.59 -7.39 -7.69
CA PRO A 127 -27.81 -7.25 -9.13
C PRO A 127 -28.79 -6.10 -9.40
N THR A 128 -28.34 -5.05 -10.08
CA THR A 128 -29.16 -3.91 -10.51
C THR A 128 -29.82 -4.12 -11.86
N GLU A 129 -29.35 -5.11 -12.62
CA GLU A 129 -30.04 -5.54 -13.83
C GLU A 129 -31.43 -6.04 -13.45
N LYS A 130 -32.43 -5.67 -14.25
CA LYS A 130 -33.81 -6.18 -14.20
C LYS A 130 -33.83 -7.68 -14.58
N ALA A 131 -33.04 -8.49 -13.89
CA ALA A 131 -32.99 -9.92 -14.04
C ALA A 131 -34.27 -10.48 -13.39
N ALA A 132 -35.30 -10.59 -14.22
CA ALA A 132 -36.37 -11.56 -14.09
C ALA A 132 -37.08 -11.59 -12.73
N THR A 133 -37.80 -10.53 -12.40
CA THR A 133 -39.05 -10.68 -11.65
C THR A 133 -40.18 -10.09 -12.47
N GLY A 134 -40.79 -10.95 -13.29
CA GLY A 134 -42.25 -10.99 -13.40
C GLY A 134 -42.85 -11.44 -12.06
N GLY A 135 -42.49 -10.74 -10.99
CA GLY A 135 -42.72 -11.10 -9.60
C GLY A 135 -43.11 -9.83 -8.85
N ALA A 136 -44.43 -9.65 -8.73
CA ALA A 136 -45.09 -8.95 -7.64
C ALA A 136 -44.78 -7.47 -7.38
N THR A 137 -44.42 -6.66 -8.39
CA THR A 137 -45.02 -5.32 -8.44
C THR A 137 -46.36 -5.47 -9.13
N SER A 138 -47.28 -6.22 -8.51
CA SER A 138 -48.66 -6.12 -8.95
C SER A 138 -49.08 -4.69 -8.62
N ASP A 139 -49.62 -3.94 -9.58
CA ASP A 139 -50.27 -2.64 -9.32
C ASP A 139 -51.49 -2.78 -8.39
N LYS A 140 -51.70 -3.93 -7.75
CA LYS A 140 -52.75 -4.12 -6.76
C LYS A 140 -52.38 -3.35 -5.49
N PRO A 141 -53.37 -2.67 -4.88
CA PRO A 141 -53.18 -2.07 -3.57
C PRO A 141 -52.78 -3.15 -2.57
N TYR A 142 -51.87 -2.81 -1.66
CA TYR A 142 -51.43 -3.68 -0.58
C TYR A 142 -52.62 -4.19 0.24
N ASP A 143 -52.85 -5.49 0.26
CA ASP A 143 -53.84 -6.15 1.11
C ASP A 143 -53.12 -6.78 2.32
N GLU A 144 -53.42 -6.29 3.52
CA GLU A 144 -52.84 -6.77 4.78
C GLU A 144 -53.18 -8.24 5.06
N MET A 145 -54.28 -8.76 4.48
CA MET A 145 -54.70 -10.16 4.60
C MET A 145 -53.94 -11.12 3.68
N GLU A 146 -53.13 -10.60 2.74
CA GLU A 146 -52.24 -11.38 1.87
C GLU A 146 -50.83 -11.55 2.44
N TYR A 147 -50.52 -10.87 3.55
CA TYR A 147 -49.23 -11.01 4.23
C TYR A 147 -48.99 -12.45 4.70
N GLY A 148 -47.87 -13.05 4.28
CA GLY A 148 -47.51 -14.42 4.62
C GLY A 148 -48.14 -15.51 3.76
N LYS A 149 -48.96 -15.16 2.74
CA LYS A 149 -49.54 -16.12 1.78
C LYS A 149 -48.73 -16.25 0.48
N ASN A 150 -48.02 -15.20 0.10
CA ASN A 150 -47.04 -15.12 -1.00
C ASN A 150 -45.67 -14.84 -0.33
N ASP A 151 -44.51 -15.41 -0.65
CA ASP A 151 -44.00 -16.20 -1.76
C ASP A 151 -42.91 -17.13 -1.20
N ALA A 152 -42.80 -18.36 -1.68
CA ALA A 152 -41.57 -19.13 -1.49
C ALA A 152 -40.45 -18.37 -2.21
N ALA A 153 -39.45 -17.88 -1.46
CA ALA A 153 -38.32 -17.19 -2.07
C ALA A 153 -37.63 -18.14 -3.07
N SER A 154 -37.15 -17.59 -4.19
CA SER A 154 -36.33 -18.37 -5.12
C SER A 154 -35.09 -18.90 -4.39
N GLU A 155 -34.74 -20.17 -4.63
CA GLU A 155 -33.54 -20.81 -4.06
C GLU A 155 -32.28 -19.98 -4.36
N GLU A 156 -32.17 -19.40 -5.56
CA GLU A 156 -31.07 -18.50 -5.91
C GLU A 156 -31.04 -17.23 -5.06
N GLY A 157 -32.21 -16.71 -4.67
CA GLY A 157 -32.34 -15.56 -3.79
C GLY A 157 -31.89 -15.87 -2.36
N MET A 158 -32.23 -17.08 -1.89
CA MET A 158 -31.78 -17.58 -0.58
C MET A 158 -30.26 -17.77 -0.55
N ASP A 159 -29.67 -18.40 -1.58
CA ASP A 159 -28.22 -18.61 -1.66
C ASP A 159 -27.43 -17.29 -1.68
N ARG A 160 -27.93 -16.28 -2.40
CA ARG A 160 -27.33 -14.93 -2.41
C ARG A 160 -27.39 -14.26 -1.04
N MET A 161 -28.51 -14.43 -0.32
CA MET A 161 -28.65 -13.91 1.04
C MET A 161 -27.64 -14.58 1.98
N VAL A 162 -27.50 -15.90 1.92
CA VAL A 162 -26.53 -16.65 2.73
C VAL A 162 -25.11 -16.16 2.45
N ALA A 163 -24.74 -16.01 1.17
CA ALA A 163 -23.44 -15.50 0.77
C ALA A 163 -23.19 -14.06 1.27
N GLU A 164 -24.19 -13.17 1.28
CA GLU A 164 -24.07 -11.82 1.86
C GLU A 164 -23.79 -11.86 3.37
N LEU A 165 -24.50 -12.73 4.09
CA LEU A 165 -24.34 -12.88 5.54
C LEU A 165 -22.96 -13.41 5.92
N GLU A 166 -22.44 -14.38 5.17
CA GLU A 166 -21.08 -14.90 5.35
C GLU A 166 -20.02 -13.82 5.11
N ASN A 167 -20.15 -13.09 4.00
CA ASN A 167 -19.28 -11.96 3.70
C ASN A 167 -19.32 -10.88 4.79
N ARG A 168 -20.50 -10.63 5.37
CA ARG A 168 -20.69 -9.70 6.48
C ARG A 168 -20.02 -10.19 7.76
N ALA A 169 -20.13 -11.49 8.06
CA ALA A 169 -19.45 -12.09 9.19
C ALA A 169 -17.93 -11.94 9.08
N ASP A 170 -17.38 -12.18 7.88
CA ASP A 170 -15.95 -12.03 7.61
C ASP A 170 -15.46 -10.59 7.63
N ALA A 171 -16.25 -9.66 7.09
CA ALA A 171 -15.96 -8.23 7.20
C ALA A 171 -15.93 -7.77 8.67
N ARG A 172 -16.86 -8.27 9.50
CA ARG A 172 -16.89 -7.98 10.94
C ARG A 172 -15.65 -8.51 11.67
N LYS A 173 -15.20 -9.74 11.36
CA LYS A 173 -13.95 -10.30 11.92
C LYS A 173 -12.73 -9.42 11.57
N LYS A 174 -12.69 -8.87 10.35
CA LYS A 174 -11.59 -8.04 9.84
C LYS A 174 -11.66 -6.57 10.28
N PHE A 175 -12.76 -6.13 10.91
CA PHE A 175 -12.97 -4.73 11.31
C PHE A 175 -11.92 -4.26 12.32
N SER A 176 -11.60 -5.10 13.31
CA SER A 176 -10.53 -4.83 14.28
C SER A 176 -9.23 -5.46 13.81
N ARG A 177 -8.37 -4.67 13.17
CA ARG A 177 -7.06 -5.14 12.70
C ARG A 177 -6.02 -5.02 13.81
N ARG A 178 -5.35 -6.13 14.14
CA ARG A 178 -4.17 -6.11 15.02
C ARG A 178 -3.07 -5.28 14.35
N ARG A 179 -2.50 -4.33 15.08
CA ARG A 179 -1.30 -3.60 14.64
C ARG A 179 -0.08 -4.49 14.89
N GLN A 180 0.83 -4.54 13.91
CA GLN A 180 2.08 -5.29 14.04
C GLN A 180 2.87 -4.80 15.26
N HIS A 181 3.54 -5.73 15.94
CA HIS A 181 4.54 -5.40 16.95
C HIS A 181 5.86 -5.17 16.23
N TYR A 182 6.59 -4.12 16.60
CA TYR A 182 7.94 -3.89 16.11
C TYR A 182 8.90 -4.23 17.24
N ASP A 183 9.83 -5.15 17.00
CA ASP A 183 10.72 -5.67 18.05
C ASP A 183 11.82 -4.67 18.48
N GLY A 184 11.89 -3.51 17.83
CA GLY A 184 12.75 -2.38 18.21
C GLY A 184 12.03 -1.25 18.94
N GLU A 185 10.76 -1.43 19.33
CA GLU A 185 10.07 -0.47 20.19
C GLU A 185 10.43 -0.73 21.67
N ASP A 186 10.65 0.33 22.44
CA ASP A 186 10.86 0.23 23.89
C ASP A 186 9.64 -0.42 24.56
N VAL A 187 9.89 -1.53 25.27
CA VAL A 187 8.83 -2.34 25.88
C VAL A 187 8.57 -1.85 27.30
N ASP A 188 7.47 -1.13 27.50
CA ASP A 188 7.02 -0.61 28.79
C ASP A 188 6.12 -1.59 29.60
N TYR A 189 6.02 -2.84 29.16
CA TYR A 189 5.04 -3.81 29.67
C TYR A 189 5.63 -5.22 29.89
N ILE A 190 5.15 -5.88 30.94
CA ILE A 190 5.55 -7.27 31.26
C ILE A 190 4.59 -8.29 30.62
N ASN A 191 3.30 -7.97 30.53
CA ASN A 191 2.27 -8.88 30.00
C ASN A 191 1.38 -8.22 28.94
N SER A 192 0.63 -9.03 28.19
CA SER A 192 -0.22 -8.55 27.09
C SER A 192 -1.37 -7.65 27.56
N ARG A 193 -1.91 -7.88 28.76
CA ARG A 193 -2.95 -7.04 29.36
C ARG A 193 -2.41 -5.66 29.73
N ASN A 194 -1.19 -5.61 30.25
CA ASN A 194 -0.48 -4.38 30.62
C ASN A 194 -0.15 -3.58 29.36
N ARG A 195 0.30 -4.23 28.27
CA ARG A 195 0.47 -3.57 26.96
C ARG A 195 -0.79 -2.83 26.50
N VAL A 196 -1.95 -3.48 26.60
CA VAL A 196 -3.23 -2.89 26.19
C VAL A 196 -3.62 -1.75 27.12
N PHE A 197 -3.33 -1.87 28.41
CA PHE A 197 -3.58 -0.83 29.40
C PHE A 197 -2.68 0.41 29.19
N ASN A 198 -1.36 0.23 29.08
CA ASN A 198 -0.41 1.29 28.76
C ASN A 198 -0.80 2.00 27.46
N LYS A 199 -1.16 1.24 26.41
CA LYS A 199 -1.66 1.81 25.15
C LYS A 199 -2.96 2.61 25.30
N LYS A 200 -3.82 2.26 26.26
CA LYS A 200 -5.03 3.03 26.56
C LYS A 200 -4.67 4.34 27.24
N ILE A 201 -3.78 4.30 28.23
CA ILE A 201 -3.27 5.48 28.93
C ILE A 201 -2.58 6.41 27.94
N SER A 202 -1.69 5.88 27.11
CA SER A 202 -0.93 6.65 26.12
C SER A 202 -1.87 7.45 25.20
N ARG A 203 -2.95 6.86 24.69
CA ARG A 203 -3.94 7.58 23.87
C ARG A 203 -4.59 8.78 24.57
N ALA A 204 -4.80 8.70 25.87
CA ALA A 204 -5.47 9.74 26.64
C ALA A 204 -4.49 10.80 27.15
N PHE A 205 -3.31 10.38 27.63
CA PHE A 205 -2.41 11.22 28.41
C PHE A 205 -1.13 11.62 27.66
N ASP A 206 -0.73 10.93 26.59
CA ASP A 206 0.51 11.25 25.87
C ASP A 206 0.56 12.70 25.40
N LYS A 207 -0.59 13.28 25.06
CA LYS A 207 -0.69 14.69 24.66
C LYS A 207 -0.22 15.64 25.76
N TYR A 208 -0.40 15.27 27.03
CA TYR A 208 -0.12 16.11 28.19
C TYR A 208 1.21 15.75 28.87
N THR A 209 1.73 14.54 28.67
CA THR A 209 2.93 14.03 29.35
C THR A 209 4.19 14.02 28.47
N VAL A 210 4.18 14.74 27.34
CA VAL A 210 5.31 14.78 26.40
C VAL A 210 6.57 15.30 27.07
N GLU A 211 6.48 16.39 27.83
CA GLU A 211 7.63 17.02 28.51
C GLU A 211 8.24 16.09 29.54
N ILE A 212 7.40 15.43 30.35
CA ILE A 212 7.84 14.46 31.35
C ILE A 212 8.59 13.30 30.69
N ARG A 213 8.07 12.77 29.56
CA ARG A 213 8.75 11.71 28.81
C ARG A 213 10.11 12.15 28.29
N GLN A 214 10.18 13.33 27.69
CA GLN A 214 11.45 13.84 27.17
C GLN A 214 12.49 14.09 28.28
N ASN A 215 12.05 14.55 29.46
CA ASN A 215 12.94 14.75 30.60
C ASN A 215 13.49 13.42 31.15
N LEU A 216 12.68 12.36 31.11
CA LEU A 216 13.14 11.01 31.45
C LEU A 216 14.17 10.49 30.44
N GLU A 217 13.92 10.68 29.14
CA GLU A 217 14.84 10.29 28.07
C GLU A 217 16.16 11.10 28.09
N ARG A 218 16.11 12.36 28.55
CA ARG A 218 17.28 13.24 28.72
C ARG A 218 18.03 13.01 30.05
N GLY A 219 17.54 12.14 30.93
CA GLY A 219 18.19 11.83 32.20
C GLY A 219 17.97 12.89 33.27
N THR A 220 16.71 13.17 33.62
CA THR A 220 16.27 13.92 34.84
C THR A 220 16.97 15.26 35.13
N ALA A 221 17.63 15.87 34.16
CA ALA A 221 18.17 17.21 34.27
C ALA A 221 17.03 18.20 33.95
N LEU A 222 16.66 19.00 34.96
CA LEU A 222 15.88 20.23 34.78
C LEU A 222 16.76 21.33 34.19
#